data_AF-A0A7S4HNK7-F1
#
_entry.id   AF-A0A7S4HNK7-F1
#
_cell.length_a   1.000
_cell.length_b   1.000
_cell.length_c   1.000
_cell.angle_alpha   90.00
_cell.angle_beta   90.00
_cell.angle_gamma   90.00
#
_symmetry.space_group_name_H-M   'P 1'
#
loop_
_entity.id
_entity.type
_entity.pdbx_description
1 polymer ?
#
loop_
_entity_poly.entity_id
_entity_poly.type
_entity_poly.pdbx_seq_one_letter_code
_entity_poly.pdbx_strand_id
1 'polypeptide(L)'
;ESSLVVFCGPRERFSSAEFEAMNAYLGEGGSILITLGEGGEGSFGTNVNYFTEEYGMAFNSDAVLRTVYYKYPHPKEVHISNGILNREINAAAGKRSAAPTPGSGGIVPPSISSSSP
;
A
#
# COMPACT_ATOMS: atom_id res chain seq x y z
N GLU A 1 3.68 -26.67 3.96
CA GLU A 1 4.11 -25.35 4.41
C GLU A 1 3.08 -24.30 4.05
N SER A 2 3.03 -23.22 4.83
CA SER A 2 2.12 -22.09 4.58
C SER A 2 2.82 -21.05 3.71
N SER A 3 2.19 -20.64 2.60
CA SER A 3 2.76 -19.63 1.69
C SER A 3 2.47 -18.19 2.09
N LEU A 4 1.51 -17.96 3.00
CA LEU A 4 1.12 -16.64 3.49
C LEU A 4 0.82 -16.69 4.99
N VAL A 5 1.38 -15.74 5.73
CA VAL A 5 0.99 -15.42 7.12
C VAL A 5 0.26 -14.07 7.13
N VAL A 6 -0.83 -13.98 7.88
CA VAL A 6 -1.64 -12.77 7.95
C VAL A 6 -1.79 -12.30 9.39
N PHE A 7 -1.39 -11.05 9.66
CA PHE A 7 -1.61 -10.37 10.93
C PHE A 7 -2.72 -9.32 10.76
N CYS A 8 -3.90 -9.63 11.29
CA CYS A 8 -5.07 -8.77 11.22
C CYS A 8 -5.24 -7.92 12.48
N GLY A 9 -4.66 -6.72 12.49
CA GLY A 9 -4.75 -5.79 13.61
C GLY A 9 -4.15 -6.32 14.90
N PRO A 10 -2.86 -6.71 14.93
CA PRO A 10 -2.22 -7.21 16.15
C PRO A 10 -2.36 -6.20 17.29
N ARG A 11 -2.74 -6.69 18.48
CA ARG A 11 -3.01 -5.85 19.67
C ARG A 11 -2.02 -6.07 20.82
N GLU A 12 -0.95 -6.80 20.54
CA GLU A 12 0.13 -7.08 21.47
C GLU A 12 1.46 -6.74 20.81
N ARG A 13 2.48 -6.58 21.64
CA ARG A 13 3.84 -6.33 21.17
C ARG A 13 4.50 -7.64 20.80
N PHE A 14 5.19 -7.63 19.67
CA PHE A 14 6.09 -8.69 19.25
C PHE A 14 7.41 -8.57 20.01
N SER A 15 7.91 -9.73 20.40
CA SER A 15 9.25 -9.94 20.92
C SER A 15 10.30 -9.97 19.80
N SER A 16 11.57 -9.84 20.16
CA SER A 16 12.68 -9.96 19.20
C SER A 16 12.70 -11.32 18.51
N ALA A 17 12.39 -12.40 19.23
CA ALA A 17 12.35 -13.75 18.67
C ALA A 17 11.25 -13.92 17.61
N GLU A 18 10.10 -13.25 17.79
CA GLU A 18 9.03 -13.27 16.80
C GLU A 18 9.43 -12.51 15.53
N PHE A 19 10.10 -11.37 15.65
CA PHE A 19 10.64 -10.66 14.49
C PHE A 19 11.71 -11.47 13.75
N GLU A 20 12.60 -12.15 14.46
CA GLU A 20 13.58 -13.08 13.86
C GLU A 20 12.88 -14.20 13.08
N ALA A 21 11.82 -14.79 13.65
CA ALA A 21 11.05 -15.82 12.97
C ALA A 21 10.34 -15.28 11.72
N MET A 22 9.78 -14.07 11.76
CA MET A 22 9.18 -13.41 10.60
C MET A 22 10.20 -13.14 9.49
N ASN A 23 11.39 -12.69 9.86
CA ASN A 23 12.50 -12.46 8.93
C ASN A 23 12.99 -13.77 8.29
N ALA A 24 13.13 -14.85 9.08
CA ALA A 24 13.47 -16.17 8.56
C ALA A 24 12.40 -16.68 7.57
N TYR A 25 11.12 -16.56 7.93
CA TYR A 25 10.01 -16.97 7.07
C TYR A 25 10.00 -16.22 5.73
N LEU A 26 10.27 -14.90 5.72
CA LEU A 26 10.43 -14.14 4.49
C LEU A 26 11.66 -14.57 3.69
N GLY A 27 12.78 -14.86 4.36
CA GLY A 27 14.02 -15.32 3.74
C GLY A 27 13.88 -16.68 3.05
N GLU A 28 12.99 -17.54 3.55
CA GLU A 28 12.64 -18.84 2.98
C GLU A 28 11.65 -18.74 1.81
N GLY A 29 11.18 -17.53 1.46
CA GLY A 29 10.24 -17.28 0.37
C GLY A 29 8.77 -17.23 0.80
N GLY A 30 8.50 -17.23 2.10
CA GLY A 30 7.17 -16.96 2.65
C GLY A 30 6.70 -15.54 2.36
N SER A 31 5.39 -15.29 2.45
CA SER A 31 4.80 -13.97 2.29
C SER A 31 4.07 -13.53 3.56
N ILE A 32 4.17 -12.27 3.93
CA ILE A 32 3.47 -11.72 5.10
C ILE A 32 2.54 -10.58 4.67
N LEU A 33 1.28 -10.65 5.11
CA LEU A 33 0.32 -9.55 5.04
C LEU A 33 0.05 -9.01 6.45
N ILE A 34 0.33 -7.74 6.69
CA ILE A 34 -0.02 -7.05 7.93
C ILE A 34 -1.08 -6.01 7.61
N THR A 35 -2.15 -6.00 8.40
CA THR A 35 -3.18 -4.96 8.34
C THR A 35 -3.34 -4.34 9.71
N LEU A 36 -3.55 -3.02 9.75
CA LEU A 36 -3.80 -2.27 10.97
C LEU A 36 -4.97 -1.32 10.73
N GLY A 37 -5.68 -0.99 11.81
CA GLY A 37 -6.75 0.00 11.77
C GLY A 37 -6.23 1.42 11.93
N GLU A 38 -7.17 2.34 12.11
CA GLU A 38 -6.85 3.73 12.40
C GLU A 38 -6.11 3.94 13.73
N GLY A 39 -5.38 5.05 13.81
CA GLY A 39 -4.57 5.40 14.97
C GLY A 39 -3.27 4.60 15.09
N GLY A 40 -2.94 3.80 14.06
CA GLY A 40 -1.66 3.12 13.92
C GLY A 40 -1.32 2.17 15.08
N GLU A 41 -0.03 1.91 15.25
CA GLU A 41 0.45 1.00 16.29
C GLU A 41 0.18 1.50 17.71
N GLY A 42 0.12 2.83 17.90
CA GLY A 42 -0.18 3.46 19.19
C GLY A 42 -1.58 3.12 19.69
N SER A 43 -2.59 3.19 18.82
CA SER A 43 -3.98 2.82 19.15
C SER A 43 -4.17 1.32 19.34
N PHE A 44 -3.37 0.51 18.65
CA PHE A 44 -3.42 -0.95 18.74
C PHE A 44 -2.56 -1.51 19.88
N GLY A 45 -1.63 -0.73 20.44
CA GLY A 45 -0.74 -1.18 21.51
C GLY A 45 0.33 -2.17 21.04
N THR A 46 0.63 -2.18 19.74
CA THR A 46 1.65 -3.05 19.13
C THR A 46 2.94 -2.25 18.84
N ASN A 47 3.96 -2.92 18.34
CA ASN A 47 5.27 -2.37 17.95
C ASN A 47 5.64 -2.83 16.53
N VAL A 48 4.63 -3.01 15.67
CA VAL A 48 4.79 -3.59 14.34
C VAL A 48 5.64 -2.74 13.41
N ASN A 49 5.74 -1.42 13.67
CA ASN A 49 6.61 -0.55 12.87
C ASN A 49 8.08 -0.91 13.01
N TYR A 50 8.50 -1.50 14.13
CA TYR A 50 9.87 -2.00 14.31
C TYR A 50 10.27 -2.97 13.18
N PHE A 51 9.32 -3.81 12.73
CA PHE A 51 9.53 -4.73 11.62
C PHE A 51 9.36 -4.05 10.26
N THR A 52 8.30 -3.26 10.07
CA THR A 52 8.01 -2.71 8.73
C THR A 52 8.98 -1.62 8.30
N GLU A 53 9.59 -0.90 9.25
CA GLU A 53 10.56 0.18 8.96
C GLU A 53 11.84 -0.36 8.32
N GLU A 54 12.26 -1.59 8.65
CA GLU A 54 13.38 -2.28 7.99
C GLU A 54 13.14 -2.46 6.47
N TYR A 55 11.87 -2.50 6.06
CA TYR A 55 11.44 -2.60 4.67
C TYR A 55 10.98 -1.25 4.07
N GLY A 56 11.22 -0.14 4.78
CA GLY A 56 10.88 1.22 4.32
C GLY A 56 9.38 1.55 4.39
N MET A 57 8.62 0.86 5.25
CA MET A 57 7.19 1.08 5.45
C MET A 57 6.87 1.40 6.93
N ALA A 58 5.82 2.17 7.19
CA ALA A 58 5.36 2.43 8.55
C ALA A 58 3.85 2.69 8.58
N PHE A 59 3.19 2.27 9.66
CA PHE A 59 1.83 2.64 9.99
C PHE A 59 1.82 3.97 10.76
N ASN A 60 1.15 4.97 10.18
CA ASN A 60 0.97 6.26 10.83
C ASN A 60 -0.09 6.22 11.93
N SER A 61 0.05 7.10 12.92
CA SER A 61 -0.94 7.29 13.99
C SER A 61 -2.03 8.29 13.59
N ASP A 62 -2.67 8.06 12.44
CA ASP A 62 -3.70 8.92 11.87
C ASP A 62 -4.97 8.14 11.47
N ALA A 63 -5.97 8.86 10.95
CA ALA A 63 -7.21 8.29 10.46
C ALA A 63 -7.59 8.96 9.14
N VAL A 64 -7.91 8.14 8.13
CA VAL A 64 -8.36 8.63 6.84
C VAL A 64 -9.82 9.06 6.94
N LEU A 65 -10.09 10.32 6.61
CA LEU A 65 -11.42 10.92 6.61
C LEU A 65 -11.84 11.30 5.20
N ARG A 66 -13.15 11.22 4.93
CA ARG A 66 -13.72 11.83 3.73
C ARG A 66 -13.72 13.35 3.85
N THR A 67 -13.46 14.04 2.75
CA THR A 67 -13.54 15.51 2.66
C THR A 67 -14.92 15.99 2.20
N VAL A 68 -15.71 15.10 1.58
CA VAL A 68 -17.07 15.35 1.10
C VAL A 68 -17.98 14.18 1.47
N TYR A 69 -19.26 14.43 1.72
CA TYR A 69 -20.23 13.36 1.95
C TYR A 69 -20.50 12.59 0.67
N TYR A 70 -20.32 11.26 0.70
CA TYR A 70 -20.67 10.38 -0.41
C TYR A 70 -21.00 8.97 0.09
N LYS A 71 -22.22 8.50 -0.21
CA LYS A 71 -22.75 7.13 -0.03
C LYS A 71 -22.81 6.57 1.39
N TYR A 72 -21.72 6.60 2.14
CA TYR A 72 -21.60 5.98 3.46
C TYR A 72 -21.95 6.97 4.58
N PRO A 73 -22.50 6.54 5.72
CA PRO A 73 -22.85 7.45 6.81
C PRO A 73 -21.62 7.94 7.59
N HIS A 74 -20.67 7.07 7.89
CA HIS A 74 -19.57 7.41 8.81
C HIS A 74 -18.43 8.17 8.10
N PRO A 75 -17.85 9.23 8.69
CA PRO A 75 -16.79 10.02 8.03
C PRO A 75 -15.49 9.25 7.75
N LYS A 76 -15.22 8.15 8.47
CA LYS A 76 -14.08 7.25 8.22
C LYS A 76 -14.36 6.14 7.20
N GLU A 77 -15.60 6.02 6.70
CA GLU A 77 -15.93 5.12 5.60
C GLU A 77 -15.65 5.85 4.27
N VAL A 78 -14.36 5.87 3.90
CA VAL A 78 -13.88 6.68 2.78
C VAL A 78 -14.00 5.93 1.46
N HIS A 79 -14.70 6.52 0.50
CA HIS A 79 -14.77 6.00 -0.87
C HIS A 79 -13.60 6.53 -1.70
N ILE A 80 -12.70 5.65 -2.13
CA ILE A 80 -11.55 5.99 -2.98
C ILE A 80 -11.77 5.39 -4.37
N SER A 81 -12.11 6.22 -5.36
CA SER A 81 -12.32 5.80 -6.75
C SER A 81 -11.03 5.81 -7.58
N ASN A 82 -10.11 6.75 -7.29
CA ASN A 82 -8.88 7.00 -8.05
C ASN A 82 -7.61 6.84 -7.19
N GLY A 83 -7.50 5.73 -6.45
CA GLY A 83 -6.40 5.48 -5.51
C GLY A 83 -5.30 4.52 -5.99
N ILE A 84 -5.30 4.14 -7.28
CA ILE A 84 -4.40 3.11 -7.79
C ILE A 84 -3.11 3.76 -8.27
N LEU A 85 -2.02 3.55 -7.51
CA LEU A 85 -0.70 4.09 -7.84
C LEU A 85 0.04 3.23 -8.87
N ASN A 86 -0.04 1.90 -8.73
CA ASN A 86 0.59 0.96 -9.65
C ASN A 86 -0.46 0.38 -10.62
N ARG A 87 -0.29 0.63 -11.92
CA ARG A 87 -1.20 0.13 -12.98
C ARG A 87 -1.29 -1.39 -13.05
N GLU A 88 -0.26 -2.10 -12.61
CA GLU A 88 -0.27 -3.57 -12.61
C GLU A 88 -1.34 -4.12 -11.66
N ILE A 89 -1.76 -3.37 -10.65
CA ILE A 89 -2.90 -3.74 -9.78
C ILE A 89 -4.19 -3.80 -10.60
N ASN A 90 -4.40 -2.86 -11.53
CA ASN A 90 -5.55 -2.89 -12.42
C ASN A 90 -5.46 -4.08 -13.39
N ALA A 91 -4.28 -4.32 -13.96
CA ALA A 91 -4.05 -5.46 -14.85
C ALA A 91 -4.33 -6.80 -14.14
N ALA A 92 -3.79 -6.97 -12.93
CA ALA A 92 -4.01 -8.15 -12.08
C ALA A 92 -5.49 -8.29 -11.68
N ALA A 93 -6.20 -7.19 -11.47
CA ALA A 93 -7.65 -7.18 -11.22
C ALA A 93 -8.50 -7.40 -12.49
N GLY A 94 -7.89 -7.69 -13.65
CA GLY A 94 -8.59 -7.93 -14.92
C GLY A 94 -9.12 -6.67 -15.60
N LYS A 95 -8.79 -5.48 -15.08
CA LYS A 95 -9.18 -4.19 -15.65
C LYS A 95 -8.13 -3.80 -16.70
N ARG A 96 -8.37 -4.13 -17.97
CA ARG A 96 -7.53 -3.64 -19.07
C ARG A 96 -7.72 -2.14 -19.19
N SER A 97 -6.67 -1.35 -18.96
CA SER A 97 -6.64 0.04 -19.42
C SER A 97 -6.88 0.03 -20.93
N ALA A 98 -7.90 0.74 -21.40
CA ALA A 98 -8.09 0.93 -22.83
C ALA A 98 -6.76 1.41 -23.42
N ALA A 99 -6.37 0.84 -24.57
CA ALA A 99 -5.18 1.27 -25.28
C ALA A 99 -5.19 2.80 -25.40
N PRO A 100 -4.04 3.48 -25.26
CA PRO A 100 -3.99 4.92 -25.43
C PRO A 100 -4.56 5.23 -26.82
N THR A 101 -5.71 5.90 -26.84
CA THR A 101 -6.28 6.36 -28.10
C THR A 101 -5.31 7.41 -28.65
N PRO A 102 -4.82 7.30 -29.90
CA PRO A 102 -3.98 8.32 -30.48
C PRO A 102 -4.80 9.62 -30.53
N GLY A 103 -4.55 10.56 -29.61
CA GLY A 103 -5.29 11.82 -29.53
C GLY A 103 -5.47 12.44 -28.15
N SER A 104 -5.28 11.72 -27.04
CA SER A 104 -5.40 12.33 -25.71
C SER A 104 -4.08 12.91 -25.20
N GLY A 105 -3.72 14.08 -25.73
CA GLY A 105 -3.05 15.21 -25.05
C GLY A 105 -2.07 14.99 -23.90
N GLY A 106 -1.24 13.96 -23.92
CA GLY A 106 -0.01 13.94 -23.12
C GLY A 106 0.93 15.01 -23.66
N ILE A 107 1.36 15.96 -22.82
CA ILE A 107 2.39 16.94 -23.18
C ILE A 107 3.65 16.16 -23.54
N VAL A 108 3.92 16.02 -24.83
CA VAL A 108 5.19 15.53 -25.35
C VAL A 108 6.19 16.68 -25.14
N PRO A 109 7.24 16.52 -24.31
CA PRO A 109 8.29 17.53 -24.26
C PRO A 109 8.91 17.66 -25.65
N PRO A 110 9.12 18.88 -26.18
CA PRO A 110 9.60 19.05 -27.54
C PRO A 110 10.99 18.43 -27.69
N SER A 111 11.12 17.49 -28.62
CA SER A 111 12.41 16.97 -29.06
C SER A 111 13.17 18.11 -29.74
N ILE A 112 14.24 18.58 -29.09
CA ILE A 112 15.21 19.48 -29.74
C ILE A 112 15.88 18.72 -30.89
N SER A 113 15.49 19.00 -32.12
CA SER A 113 16.23 18.55 -33.29
C SER A 113 17.56 19.29 -33.34
N SER A 114 18.66 18.61 -33.06
CA SER A 114 20.00 19.13 -33.33
C SER A 114 20.22 19.13 -34.84
N SER A 115 19.82 20.21 -35.51
CA SER A 115 20.39 20.56 -36.81
C SER A 115 21.76 21.18 -36.55
N SER A 116 22.81 20.36 -36.61
CA SER A 116 24.18 20.83 -36.73
C SER A 116 24.45 21.27 -38.19
N PRO A 117 25.35 22.24 -38.38
CA PRO A 117 25.39 23.15 -39.55
C PRO A 117 25.83 22.52 -40.86
#